data_AF-A0AAC8VAQ3-F1
#
_entry.id   AF-A0AAC8VAQ3-F1
#
_cell.length_a   1.000
_cell.length_b   1.000
_cell.length_c   1.000
_cell.angle_alpha   90.00
_cell.angle_beta   90.00
_cell.angle_gamma   90.00
#
_symmetry.space_group_name_H-M   'P 1'
#
loop_
_entity.id
_entity.type
_entity.pdbx_description
1 polymer ?
#
loop_
_entity_poly.entity_id
_entity_poly.type
_entity_poly.pdbx_seq_one_letter_code
_entity_poly.pdbx_strand_id
1 'polypeptide(L)'
;MNEKRDAVTENSDGQITLQIGSQELTFAPTAQAYDALQNDFMPNNKIAPLKNYLRRIVIKDHRQALDMLLQKPGMPAAIATAVNDEYAPSIEITVKK
;
A
#
# COMPACT_ATOMS: atom_id res chain seq x y z
N MET A 1 7.62 -23.78 -30.49
CA MET A 1 7.98 -24.60 -29.31
C MET A 1 8.76 -23.68 -28.38
N ASN A 2 8.24 -23.01 -27.35
CA ASN A 2 6.99 -23.01 -26.59
C ASN A 2 6.60 -21.53 -26.36
N GLU A 3 5.37 -21.04 -26.50
CA GLU A 3 4.15 -21.35 -25.72
C GLU A 3 4.37 -21.34 -24.19
N LYS A 4 4.46 -20.12 -23.66
CA LYS A 4 4.00 -19.77 -22.32
C LYS A 4 3.07 -18.57 -22.49
N ARG A 5 1.79 -18.88 -22.69
CA ARG A 5 0.70 -17.93 -22.46
C ARG A 5 0.43 -17.97 -20.96
N ASP A 6 0.78 -16.91 -20.26
CA ASP A 6 0.14 -16.51 -19.01
C ASP A 6 -0.51 -15.16 -19.36
N ALA A 7 -1.72 -15.19 -19.91
CA ALA A 7 -2.97 -15.06 -19.14
C ALA A 7 -3.04 -13.70 -18.42
N VAL A 8 -3.60 -12.73 -19.15
CA VAL A 8 -4.52 -11.67 -18.70
C VAL A 8 -4.50 -11.36 -17.20
N THR A 9 -4.11 -10.15 -16.84
CA THR A 9 -5.01 -9.31 -16.05
C THR A 9 -4.87 -7.84 -16.44
N GLU A 10 -5.75 -7.41 -17.33
CA GLU A 10 -6.36 -6.08 -17.22
C GLU A 10 -6.82 -5.89 -15.77
N ASN A 11 -6.10 -5.11 -14.97
CA ASN A 11 -6.57 -4.69 -13.65
C ASN A 11 -6.61 -3.17 -13.64
N SER A 12 -7.84 -2.68 -13.56
CA SER A 12 -8.27 -1.31 -13.50
C SER A 12 -7.54 -0.50 -12.41
N ASP A 13 -6.75 0.47 -12.85
CA ASP A 13 -6.49 1.77 -12.21
C ASP A 13 -6.23 1.75 -10.68
N GLY A 14 -5.03 1.33 -10.23
CA GLY A 14 -4.53 1.68 -8.89
C GLY A 14 -4.00 0.57 -7.96
N GLN A 15 -3.71 -0.65 -8.46
CA GLN A 15 -2.99 -1.66 -7.66
C GLN A 15 -1.47 -1.48 -7.75
N ILE A 16 -0.78 -1.61 -6.62
CA ILE A 16 0.64 -1.36 -6.42
C ILE A 16 1.29 -2.60 -5.83
N THR A 17 2.21 -3.21 -6.56
CA THR A 17 2.97 -4.37 -6.08
C THR A 17 4.34 -3.93 -5.59
N LEU A 18 4.62 -4.19 -4.31
CA LEU A 18 5.90 -3.87 -3.68
C LEU A 18 6.68 -5.15 -3.37
N GLN A 19 7.96 -5.14 -3.72
CA GLN A 19 8.90 -6.20 -3.33
C GLN A 19 9.62 -5.79 -2.05
N ILE A 20 9.33 -6.47 -0.94
CA ILE A 20 9.96 -6.24 0.37
C ILE A 20 10.89 -7.41 0.69
N GLY A 21 12.17 -7.25 0.35
CA GLY A 21 13.18 -8.29 0.50
C GLY A 21 12.89 -9.47 -0.43
N SER A 22 12.50 -10.61 0.14
CA SER A 22 12.11 -11.83 -0.61
C SER A 22 10.60 -12.05 -0.68
N GLN A 23 9.79 -11.10 -0.17
CA GLN A 23 8.34 -11.18 -0.20
C GLN A 23 7.78 -10.16 -1.19
N GLU A 24 6.83 -10.59 -2.00
CA GLU A 24 6.06 -9.71 -2.87
C GLU A 24 4.67 -9.50 -2.27
N LEU A 25 4.25 -8.23 -2.22
CA LEU A 25 2.99 -7.82 -1.62
C LEU A 25 2.29 -6.83 -2.55
N THR A 26 1.10 -7.21 -3.00
CA THR A 26 0.20 -6.32 -3.75
C THR A 26 -0.75 -5.57 -2.84
N PHE A 27 -0.83 -4.27 -3.06
CA PHE A 27 -1.69 -3.32 -2.40
C PHE A 27 -2.64 -2.67 -3.41
N ALA A 28 -3.80 -2.25 -2.94
CA ALA A 28 -4.82 -1.53 -3.68
C ALA A 28 -5.19 -0.28 -2.86
N PRO A 29 -4.31 0.74 -2.81
CA PRO A 29 -4.61 1.99 -2.16
C PRO A 29 -5.86 2.63 -2.76
N THR A 30 -6.68 3.24 -1.91
CA THR A 30 -7.89 3.96 -2.31
C THR A 30 -7.93 5.30 -1.58
N ALA A 31 -8.52 6.31 -2.21
CA ALA A 31 -8.73 7.62 -1.59
C ALA A 31 -9.48 7.50 -0.24
N GLN A 32 -10.45 6.57 -0.12
CA GLN A 32 -11.16 6.31 1.13
C GLN A 32 -10.24 5.76 2.23
N ALA A 33 -9.35 4.82 1.89
CA ALA A 33 -8.40 4.30 2.86
C ALA A 33 -7.40 5.38 3.31
N TYR A 34 -6.99 6.24 2.38
CA TYR A 34 -6.07 7.35 2.67
C TYR A 34 -6.72 8.43 3.55
N ASP A 35 -7.96 8.82 3.26
CA ASP A 35 -8.75 9.74 4.09
C ASP A 35 -8.97 9.16 5.50
N ALA A 36 -9.27 7.87 5.59
CA ALA A 36 -9.38 7.18 6.87
C ALA A 36 -8.05 7.18 7.65
N LEU A 37 -6.90 7.02 6.97
CA LEU A 37 -5.59 7.13 7.60
C LEU A 37 -5.38 8.53 8.20
N GLN A 38 -5.74 9.60 7.48
CA GLN A 38 -5.64 10.98 7.97
C GLN A 38 -6.51 11.25 9.21
N ASN A 39 -7.75 10.74 9.21
CA ASN A 39 -8.64 10.87 10.36
C ASN A 39 -8.16 10.08 11.59
N ASP A 40 -7.46 8.96 11.37
CA ASP A 40 -6.95 8.07 12.43
C ASP A 40 -5.57 8.51 12.96
N PHE A 41 -4.93 9.53 12.36
CA PHE A 41 -3.65 10.07 12.81
C PHE A 41 -3.78 10.77 14.18
N MET A 42 -3.52 10.01 15.24
CA MET A 42 -3.44 10.55 16.61
C MET A 42 -2.03 11.06 16.93
N PRO A 43 -1.89 12.17 17.70
CA PRO A 43 -0.59 12.77 18.02
C PRO A 43 0.36 11.85 18.80
N ASN A 44 -0.17 10.86 19.53
CA ASN A 44 0.63 10.00 20.41
C ASN A 44 0.92 8.60 19.84
N ASN A 45 0.30 8.19 18.71
CA ASN A 45 0.55 6.87 18.13
C ASN A 45 0.23 6.83 16.62
N LYS A 46 1.25 7.09 15.81
CA LYS A 46 1.16 7.07 14.34
C LYS A 46 1.28 5.67 13.73
N ILE A 47 1.68 4.65 14.51
CA ILE A 47 1.97 3.31 13.98
C ILE A 47 0.69 2.47 13.86
N ALA A 48 -0.20 2.52 14.86
CA ALA A 48 -1.49 1.84 14.81
C ALA A 48 -2.32 2.20 13.55
N PRO A 49 -2.51 3.49 13.19
CA PRO A 49 -3.26 3.87 12.00
C PRO A 49 -2.59 3.37 10.70
N LEU A 50 -1.26 3.40 10.61
CA LEU A 50 -0.51 2.86 9.46
C LEU A 50 -0.74 1.35 9.27
N LYS A 51 -0.73 0.57 10.36
CA LYS A 51 -1.00 -0.88 10.31
C LYS A 51 -2.42 -1.17 9.80
N ASN A 52 -3.41 -0.41 10.29
CA ASN A 52 -4.80 -0.55 9.87
C ASN A 52 -4.99 -0.15 8.40
N TYR A 53 -4.36 0.95 7.98
CA TYR A 53 -4.35 1.40 6.59
C TYR A 53 -3.79 0.31 5.67
N LEU A 54 -2.58 -0.19 5.94
CA LEU A 54 -1.94 -1.23 5.13
C LEU A 54 -2.77 -2.51 5.05
N ARG A 55 -3.38 -2.95 6.16
CA ARG A 55 -4.27 -4.13 6.17
C ARG A 55 -5.57 -3.93 5.38
N ARG A 56 -6.03 -2.68 5.23
CA ARG A 56 -7.21 -2.32 4.41
C ARG A 56 -6.89 -2.37 2.93
N ILE A 57 -5.72 -1.88 2.54
CA ILE A 57 -5.34 -1.76 1.12
C ILE A 57 -4.64 -3.01 0.59
N VAL A 58 -4.02 -3.85 1.43
CA VAL A 58 -3.41 -5.11 0.98
C VAL A 58 -4.47 -6.09 0.48
N ILE A 59 -4.15 -6.85 -0.56
CA ILE A 59 -5.03 -7.94 -1.00
C ILE A 59 -5.12 -9.03 0.08
N LYS A 60 -6.23 -9.76 0.09
CA LYS A 60 -6.51 -10.78 1.13
C LYS A 60 -5.41 -11.85 1.22
N ASP A 61 -4.87 -12.26 0.09
CA ASP A 61 -3.82 -13.28 -0.03
C ASP A 61 -2.54 -12.90 0.71
N HIS A 62 -2.22 -11.61 0.70
CA HIS A 62 -0.99 -11.04 1.24
C HIS A 62 -1.11 -10.55 2.68
N ARG A 63 -2.30 -10.63 3.31
CA ARG A 63 -2.52 -10.15 4.68
C ARG A 63 -1.62 -10.80 5.71
N GLN A 64 -1.42 -12.12 5.63
CA GLN A 64 -0.57 -12.83 6.60
C GLN A 64 0.91 -12.40 6.47
N ALA A 65 1.40 -12.29 5.24
CA ALA A 65 2.75 -11.83 4.96
C ALA A 65 2.97 -10.39 5.43
N LEU A 66 2.00 -9.51 5.17
CA LEU A 66 2.01 -8.15 5.70
C LEU A 66 2.07 -8.16 7.23
N ASP A 67 1.24 -8.95 7.91
CA ASP A 67 1.21 -9.01 9.38
C ASP A 67 2.59 -9.31 9.99
N MET A 68 3.31 -10.27 9.40
CA MET A 68 4.67 -10.62 9.82
C MET A 68 5.64 -9.44 9.65
N LEU A 69 5.51 -8.65 8.58
CA LEU A 69 6.31 -7.44 8.40
C LEU A 69 5.94 -6.36 9.41
N LEU A 70 4.64 -6.20 9.68
CA LEU A 70 4.10 -5.22 10.63
C LEU A 70 4.50 -5.53 12.10
N GLN A 71 5.03 -6.71 12.41
CA GLN A 71 5.65 -7.00 13.70
C GLN A 71 7.00 -6.30 13.88
N LYS A 72 7.70 -5.96 12.79
CA LYS A 72 8.98 -5.26 12.85
C LYS A 72 8.74 -3.76 13.09
N PRO A 73 9.48 -3.12 14.00
CA PRO A 73 9.40 -1.67 14.18
C PRO A 73 9.83 -0.97 12.88
N GLY A 74 9.15 0.11 12.51
CA GLY A 74 9.44 0.89 11.29
C GLY A 74 8.87 0.35 9.98
N MET A 75 8.60 -0.96 9.88
CA MET A 75 7.97 -1.55 8.67
C MET A 75 6.61 -0.95 8.29
N PRO A 76 5.68 -0.70 9.23
CA PRO A 76 4.39 -0.08 8.89
C PRO A 76 4.55 1.28 8.21
N ALA A 77 5.52 2.07 8.65
CA ALA A 77 5.79 3.37 8.04
C ALA A 77 6.48 3.23 6.68
N ALA A 78 7.50 2.38 6.58
CA ALA A 78 8.24 2.16 5.33
C ALA A 78 7.33 1.67 4.19
N ILE A 79 6.48 0.67 4.47
CA ILE A 79 5.56 0.12 3.47
C ILE A 79 4.51 1.17 3.08
N ALA A 80 3.92 1.86 4.06
CA ALA A 80 2.92 2.89 3.77
C ALA A 80 3.51 4.05 2.95
N THR A 81 4.74 4.47 3.24
CA THR A 81 5.47 5.45 2.43
C THR A 81 5.68 4.93 1.01
N ALA A 82 6.19 3.71 0.83
CA ALA A 82 6.43 3.14 -0.50
C ALA A 82 5.14 3.02 -1.33
N VAL A 83 4.04 2.56 -0.72
CA VAL A 83 2.73 2.50 -1.40
C VAL A 83 2.25 3.90 -1.76
N ASN A 84 2.34 4.86 -0.83
CA ASN A 84 1.85 6.21 -1.06
C ASN A 84 2.68 6.96 -2.11
N ASP A 85 3.99 6.74 -2.17
CA ASP A 85 4.88 7.33 -3.17
C ASP A 85 4.50 6.86 -4.58
N GLU A 86 4.26 5.55 -4.73
CA GLU A 86 3.84 4.94 -5.99
C GLU A 86 2.35 5.17 -6.32
N TYR A 87 1.53 5.52 -5.32
CA TYR A 87 0.15 6.00 -5.50
C TYR A 87 0.09 7.50 -5.83
N ALA A 88 1.16 8.25 -5.54
CA ALA A 88 1.25 9.68 -5.79
C ALA A 88 1.83 10.12 -7.16
N PRO A 89 1.89 9.33 -8.25
CA PRO A 89 2.41 9.85 -9.50
C PRO A 89 1.34 10.73 -10.17
N SER A 90 1.57 12.05 -10.10
CA SER A 90 0.93 13.16 -10.87
C SER A 90 -0.11 14.06 -10.18
N ILE A 91 -0.12 14.21 -8.86
CA ILE A 91 -0.78 15.42 -8.28
C ILE A 91 0.22 16.58 -8.35
N GLU A 92 0.24 17.31 -9.46
CA GLU A 92 0.94 18.59 -9.58
C GLU A 92 0.19 19.64 -8.74
N ILE A 93 0.47 19.70 -7.43
CA ILE A 93 -0.19 20.64 -6.50
C ILE A 93 0.25 22.07 -6.86
N THR A 94 -0.53 22.73 -7.72
CA THR A 94 -0.35 24.15 -8.02
C THR A 94 -1.14 24.99 -7.02
N VAL A 95 -0.44 25.74 -6.15
CA VAL A 95 -1.06 26.71 -5.24
C VAL A 95 -1.52 27.92 -6.06
N LYS A 96 -2.84 28.10 -6.26
CA LYS A 96 -3.39 29.37 -6.76
C LYS A 96 -3.61 30.32 -5.57
N LYS A 97 -2.96 31.48 -5.63
CA LYS A 97 -3.27 32.67 -4.82
C LYS A 97 -4.43 33.44 -5.44
#